data_AF-A0A9D2DGX8-F1
#
_entry.id   AF-A0A9D2DGX8-F1
#
_cell.length_a   1.000
_cell.length_b   1.000
_cell.length_c   1.000
_cell.angle_alpha   90.00
_cell.angle_beta   90.00
_cell.angle_gamma   90.00
#
_symmetry.space_group_name_H-M   'P 1'
#
loop_
_entity.id
_entity.type
_entity.pdbx_description
1 polymer ?
#
loop_
_entity_poly.entity_id
_entity_poly.type
_entity_poly.pdbx_seq_one_letter_code
_entity_poly.pdbx_strand_id
1 'polypeptide(L)'
;MKIKDYIFSKAVTLCFLGLGGVIVAMFMVLAGVSPYMISAVMLFLLILAASWVIVSFFIDSSRIKRIKQLVSSLNEKYLLGEIVPKPYNLIERQYYDIMQTISHDAIGIVEKERREREEYCNYVESWIHEIKTPLTACSLILSNGGDKGKLKAELKRADNLTENILY
;
A
#
# COMPACT_ATOMS: atom_id res chain seq x y z
N MET A 1 8.80 7.67 -17.06
CA MET A 1 10.25 7.65 -16.76
C MET A 1 10.97 8.36 -17.88
N LYS A 2 11.97 9.21 -17.58
CA LYS A 2 12.83 9.76 -18.64
C LYS A 2 13.83 8.67 -19.07
N ILE A 3 14.10 8.57 -20.36
CA ILE A 3 15.04 7.57 -20.92
C ILE A 3 16.45 7.76 -20.34
N LYS A 4 16.87 9.00 -20.08
CA LYS A 4 18.18 9.34 -19.50
C LYS A 4 18.39 8.69 -18.13
N ASP A 5 17.40 8.79 -17.24
CA ASP A 5 17.47 8.22 -15.89
C ASP A 5 17.53 6.69 -15.93
N TYR A 6 16.89 6.08 -16.93
CA TYR A 6 16.93 4.63 -17.13
C TYR A 6 18.26 4.13 -17.66
N ILE A 7 18.87 4.86 -18.60
CA ILE A 7 20.22 4.52 -19.08
C ILE A 7 21.21 4.65 -17.92
N PHE A 8 21.05 5.67 -17.08
CA PHE A 8 21.89 5.84 -15.89
C PHE A 8 21.73 4.70 -14.88
N SER A 9 20.52 4.17 -14.69
CA SER A 9 20.32 3.01 -13.80
C SER A 9 20.95 1.73 -14.33
N LYS A 10 21.14 1.62 -15.66
CA LYS A 10 21.85 0.53 -16.33
C LYS A 10 23.31 0.86 -16.67
N ALA A 11 23.85 1.98 -16.17
CA ALA A 11 25.20 2.43 -16.51
C ALA A 11 26.26 1.38 -16.15
N VAL A 12 26.17 0.75 -14.99
CA VAL A 12 27.10 -0.31 -14.57
C VAL A 12 27.09 -1.48 -15.55
N THR A 13 25.91 -1.97 -15.94
CA THR A 13 25.79 -3.06 -16.93
C THR A 13 26.33 -2.67 -18.30
N LEU A 14 26.12 -1.42 -18.72
CA LEU A 14 26.64 -0.90 -19.99
C LEU A 14 28.16 -0.74 -19.96
N CYS A 15 28.73 -0.32 -18.82
CA CYS A 15 30.18 -0.25 -18.63
C CYS A 15 30.83 -1.63 -18.73
N PHE A 16 30.27 -2.65 -18.06
CA PHE A 16 30.76 -4.02 -18.17
C PHE A 16 30.65 -4.58 -19.58
N LEU A 17 29.53 -4.32 -20.27
CA LEU A 17 29.35 -4.74 -21.65
C LEU A 17 30.36 -4.04 -22.59
N GLY A 18 30.60 -2.75 -22.38
CA GLY A 18 31.60 -1.98 -23.13
C GLY A 18 33.02 -2.48 -22.92
N LEU A 19 33.41 -2.75 -21.67
CA LEU A 19 34.70 -3.35 -21.33
C LEU A 19 34.87 -4.72 -21.99
N GLY A 20 33.84 -5.56 -21.95
CA GLY A 20 33.83 -6.85 -22.64
C GLY A 20 34.02 -6.69 -24.15
N GLY A 21 33.33 -5.72 -24.77
CA GLY A 21 33.50 -5.40 -26.19
C GLY A 21 34.93 -4.98 -26.55
N VAL A 22 35.57 -4.16 -25.71
CA VAL A 22 36.97 -3.75 -25.89
C VAL A 22 37.93 -4.94 -25.79
N ILE A 23 37.72 -5.83 -24.83
CA ILE A 23 38.54 -7.04 -24.67
C ILE A 23 38.41 -7.96 -25.89
N VAL A 24 37.18 -8.16 -26.39
CA VAL A 24 36.92 -8.96 -27.61
C VAL A 24 37.60 -8.31 -28.83
N ALA A 25 37.50 -6.99 -28.98
CA ALA A 25 38.18 -6.28 -30.06
C ALA A 25 39.70 -6.41 -29.97
N MET A 26 40.28 -6.26 -28.78
CA MET A 26 41.72 -6.44 -28.55
C MET A 26 42.19 -7.85 -28.92
N PHE A 27 41.42 -8.88 -28.52
CA PHE A 27 41.72 -10.26 -28.87
C PHE A 27 41.67 -10.51 -30.38
N MET A 28 40.68 -9.95 -31.08
CA MET A 28 40.57 -10.06 -32.54
C MET A 28 41.73 -9.37 -33.28
N VAL A 29 42.20 -8.22 -32.78
CA VAL A 29 43.39 -7.55 -33.31
C VAL A 29 44.63 -8.43 -33.14
N LEU A 30 44.82 -9.03 -31.96
CA LEU A 30 45.94 -9.95 -31.69
C LEU A 30 45.87 -11.22 -32.56
N ALA A 31 44.67 -11.69 -32.89
CA ALA A 31 44.45 -12.83 -33.80
C ALA A 31 44.64 -12.49 -35.29
N GLY A 32 44.97 -11.23 -35.64
CA GLY A 32 45.21 -10.81 -37.02
C GLY A 32 43.95 -10.74 -37.89
N VAL A 33 42.77 -10.59 -37.27
CA VAL A 33 41.50 -10.47 -37.99
C VAL A 33 41.43 -9.15 -38.75
N SER A 34 40.84 -9.17 -39.95
CA SER A 34 40.64 -7.96 -40.76
C SER A 34 39.88 -6.86 -40.01
N PRO A 35 40.31 -5.59 -40.06
CA PRO A 35 39.64 -4.48 -39.39
C PRO A 35 38.16 -4.33 -39.75
N TYR A 36 37.76 -4.69 -40.97
CA TYR A 36 36.37 -4.67 -41.42
C TYR A 36 35.48 -5.69 -40.69
N MET A 37 36.02 -6.86 -40.33
CA MET A 37 35.29 -7.85 -39.54
C MET A 37 35.15 -7.40 -38.09
N ILE A 38 36.20 -6.80 -37.53
CA ILE A 38 36.18 -6.27 -36.15
C ILE A 38 35.12 -5.17 -36.02
N SER A 39 35.07 -4.23 -36.98
CA SER A 39 34.05 -3.16 -36.97
C SER A 39 32.63 -3.70 -37.14
N ALA A 40 32.42 -4.71 -38.00
CA ALA A 40 31.13 -5.36 -38.16
C ALA A 40 30.65 -6.04 -36.87
N VAL A 41 31.54 -6.77 -36.17
CA VAL A 41 31.22 -7.42 -34.90
C VAL A 41 30.90 -6.38 -33.81
N MET A 42 31.70 -5.31 -33.70
CA MET A 42 31.44 -4.23 -32.75
C MET A 42 30.10 -3.53 -33.00
N LEU A 43 29.78 -3.27 -34.27
CA LEU A 43 28.49 -2.68 -34.66
C LEU A 43 27.33 -3.62 -34.30
N PHE A 44 27.47 -4.92 -34.55
CA PHE A 44 26.47 -5.91 -34.17
C PHE A 44 26.26 -5.96 -32.65
N LEU A 45 27.33 -5.96 -31.85
CA LEU A 45 27.26 -5.91 -30.38
C LEU A 45 26.57 -4.63 -29.89
N LEU A 46 26.85 -3.49 -30.51
CA LEU A 46 26.18 -2.23 -30.20
C LEU A 46 24.68 -2.28 -30.50
N ILE A 47 24.27 -2.86 -31.62
CA ILE A 47 22.84 -3.03 -31.96
C ILE A 47 22.14 -3.95 -30.95
N LEU A 48 22.78 -5.06 -30.55
CA LEU A 48 22.25 -5.96 -29.53
C LEU A 48 22.13 -5.29 -28.16
N ALA A 49 23.13 -4.50 -27.76
CA ALA A 49 23.09 -3.73 -26.52
C ALA A 49 21.94 -2.71 -26.54
N ALA A 50 21.80 -1.97 -27.65
CA ALA A 50 20.76 -0.97 -27.82
C ALA A 50 19.36 -1.62 -27.81
N SER A 51 19.16 -2.73 -28.51
CA SER A 51 17.88 -3.43 -28.55
C SER A 51 17.50 -3.97 -27.16
N TRP A 52 18.46 -4.53 -26.41
CA TRP A 52 18.24 -4.98 -25.04
C TRP A 52 17.79 -3.83 -24.12
N VAL A 53 18.48 -2.68 -24.15
CA VAL A 53 18.10 -1.50 -23.36
C VAL A 53 16.70 -1.00 -23.72
N ILE A 54 16.37 -0.95 -25.02
CA ILE A 54 15.07 -0.50 -25.50
C ILE A 54 13.96 -1.42 -25.00
N VAL A 55 14.11 -2.74 -25.19
CA VAL A 55 13.12 -3.74 -24.74
C VAL A 55 12.94 -3.68 -23.22
N SER A 56 14.05 -3.63 -22.47
CA SER A 56 14.04 -3.54 -21.01
C SER A 56 13.32 -2.26 -20.54
N PHE A 57 13.56 -1.12 -21.20
CA PHE A 57 12.87 0.14 -20.89
C PHE A 57 11.37 0.04 -21.09
N PHE A 58 10.91 -0.56 -22.19
CA PHE A 58 9.47 -0.71 -22.45
C PHE A 58 8.78 -1.61 -21.42
N ILE A 59 9.41 -2.72 -21.03
CA ILE A 59 8.88 -3.62 -20.01
C ILE A 59 8.77 -2.91 -18.66
N ASP A 60 9.85 -2.28 -18.19
CA ASP A 60 9.89 -1.61 -16.89
C ASP A 60 8.94 -0.41 -16.85
N SER A 61 8.91 0.39 -17.93
CA SER A 61 7.99 1.54 -18.05
C SER A 61 6.53 1.09 -18.01
N SER A 62 6.19 0.01 -18.71
CA SER A 62 4.84 -0.56 -18.71
C SER A 62 4.44 -1.09 -17.34
N ARG A 63 5.36 -1.79 -16.65
CA ARG A 63 5.14 -2.30 -15.30
C ARG A 63 4.92 -1.18 -14.28
N ILE A 64 5.77 -0.15 -14.29
CA ILE A 64 5.61 1.02 -13.42
C ILE A 64 4.30 1.77 -13.74
N LYS A 65 3.95 1.90 -15.02
CA LYS A 65 2.68 2.52 -15.40
C LYS A 65 1.48 1.74 -14.85
N ARG A 66 1.52 0.40 -14.91
CA ARG A 66 0.48 -0.47 -14.35
C ARG A 66 0.35 -0.32 -12.83
N ILE A 67 1.47 -0.31 -12.11
CA ILE A 67 1.45 -0.09 -10.65
C ILE A 67 0.89 1.29 -10.32
N LYS A 68 1.28 2.34 -11.05
CA LYS A 68 0.72 3.69 -10.86
C LYS A 68 -0.79 3.73 -11.13
N GLN A 69 -1.27 3.03 -12.15
CA GLN A 69 -2.70 2.91 -12.44
C GLN A 69 -3.44 2.21 -11.29
N LEU A 70 -2.89 1.11 -10.77
CA LEU A 70 -3.46 0.41 -9.61
C LEU A 70 -3.56 1.33 -8.38
N VAL A 71 -2.49 2.09 -8.08
CA VAL A 71 -2.51 3.09 -6.99
C VAL A 71 -3.58 4.14 -7.22
N SER A 72 -3.76 4.62 -8.45
CA SER A 72 -4.77 5.65 -8.75
C SER A 72 -6.21 5.12 -8.71
N SER A 73 -6.42 3.81 -8.94
CA SER A 73 -7.74 3.18 -8.86
C SER A 73 -8.14 2.78 -7.44
N LEU A 74 -7.18 2.74 -6.51
CA LEU A 74 -7.46 2.42 -5.12
C LEU A 74 -7.97 3.65 -4.38
N ASN A 75 -9.13 3.51 -3.71
CA ASN A 75 -9.60 4.52 -2.75
C ASN A 75 -8.61 4.66 -1.59
N GLU A 76 -8.09 3.52 -1.13
CA GLU A 76 -7.21 3.42 0.03
C GLU A 76 -5.85 2.89 -0.40
N LYS A 77 -4.85 3.79 -0.43
CA LYS A 77 -3.51 3.49 -0.96
C LYS A 77 -2.76 2.44 -0.13
N TYR A 78 -3.10 2.30 1.14
CA TYR A 78 -2.47 1.32 2.03
C TYR A 78 -2.84 -0.12 1.67
N LEU A 79 -3.82 -0.36 0.79
CA LEU A 79 -4.15 -1.70 0.25
C LEU A 79 -3.24 -2.14 -0.89
N LEU A 80 -2.31 -1.27 -1.33
CA LEU A 80 -1.45 -1.55 -2.46
C LEU A 80 -0.61 -2.83 -2.27
N GLY A 81 -0.13 -3.10 -1.05
CA GLY A 81 0.69 -4.27 -0.75
C GLY A 81 -0.04 -5.60 -0.95
N GLU A 82 -1.37 -5.61 -0.87
CA GLU A 82 -2.21 -6.80 -1.07
C GLU A 82 -2.47 -7.09 -2.56
N ILE A 83 -2.47 -6.05 -3.41
CA ILE A 83 -2.86 -6.19 -4.83
C ILE A 83 -1.68 -6.20 -5.80
N VAL A 84 -0.50 -5.71 -5.39
CA VAL A 84 0.64 -5.60 -6.30
C VAL A 84 1.22 -6.98 -6.61
N PRO A 85 1.47 -7.29 -7.89
CA PRO A 85 2.06 -8.57 -8.27
C PRO A 85 3.49 -8.70 -7.74
N LYS A 86 3.82 -9.89 -7.26
CA LYS A 86 5.14 -10.22 -6.73
C LYS A 86 6.24 -9.98 -7.79
N PRO A 87 7.32 -9.26 -7.46
CA PRO A 87 8.44 -9.04 -8.37
C PRO A 87 9.27 -10.31 -8.57
N TYR A 88 9.94 -10.41 -9.73
CA TYR A 88 10.87 -11.50 -10.05
C TYR A 88 12.30 -11.25 -9.54
N ASN A 89 12.74 -9.99 -9.49
CA ASN A 89 14.09 -9.63 -9.10
C ASN A 89 14.27 -9.76 -7.57
N LEU A 90 15.40 -10.34 -7.13
CA LEU A 90 15.74 -10.56 -5.73
C LEU A 90 15.69 -9.28 -4.90
N ILE A 91 16.28 -8.19 -5.41
CA ILE A 91 16.31 -6.90 -4.71
C ILE A 91 14.90 -6.32 -4.63
N GLU A 92 14.13 -6.37 -5.73
CA GLU A 92 12.75 -5.88 -5.73
C GLU A 92 11.86 -6.68 -4.79
N ARG A 93 12.13 -7.97 -4.59
CA ARG A 93 11.39 -8.80 -3.64
C ARG A 93 11.58 -8.34 -2.20
N GLN A 94 12.79 -7.92 -1.83
CA GLN A 94 13.02 -7.34 -0.51
C GLN A 94 12.22 -6.04 -0.31
N TYR A 95 12.21 -5.16 -1.31
CA TYR A 95 11.36 -3.95 -1.26
C TYR A 95 9.87 -4.28 -1.22
N TYR A 96 9.44 -5.32 -1.94
CA TYR A 96 8.07 -5.80 -1.93
C TYR A 96 7.66 -6.33 -0.56
N ASP A 97 8.49 -7.16 0.07
CA ASP A 97 8.22 -7.73 1.39
C ASP A 97 8.07 -6.61 2.44
N ILE A 98 8.96 -5.60 2.41
CA ILE A 98 8.86 -4.41 3.28
C ILE A 98 7.55 -3.64 3.02
N MET A 99 7.20 -3.42 1.75
CA MET A 99 5.94 -2.74 1.39
C MET A 99 4.71 -3.52 1.87
N GLN A 100 4.73 -4.86 1.80
CA GLN A 100 3.65 -5.70 2.32
C GLN A 100 3.49 -5.54 3.83
N THR A 101 4.59 -5.54 4.60
CA THR A 101 4.52 -5.30 6.05
C THR A 101 3.88 -3.96 6.36
N ILE A 102 4.31 -2.89 5.69
CA ILE A 102 3.74 -1.55 5.89
C ILE A 102 2.24 -1.51 5.55
N SER A 103 1.86 -2.16 4.44
CA SER A 103 0.48 -2.28 3.99
C SER A 103 -0.37 -3.02 5.01
N HIS A 104 0.11 -4.14 5.52
CA HIS A 104 -0.56 -4.96 6.52
C HIS A 104 -0.77 -4.21 7.85
N ASP A 105 0.27 -3.53 8.35
CA ASP A 105 0.18 -2.75 9.59
C ASP A 105 -0.83 -1.62 9.45
N ALA A 106 -0.85 -0.92 8.30
CA ALA A 106 -1.81 0.14 8.04
C ALA A 106 -3.26 -0.38 7.98
N ILE A 107 -3.49 -1.55 7.37
CA ILE A 107 -4.81 -2.22 7.40
C ILE A 107 -5.21 -2.51 8.86
N GLY A 108 -4.28 -3.05 9.65
CA GLY A 108 -4.53 -3.36 11.07
C GLY A 108 -4.93 -2.13 11.88
N ILE A 109 -4.29 -0.98 11.65
CA ILE A 109 -4.64 0.29 12.30
C ILE A 109 -6.05 0.73 11.91
N VAL A 110 -6.38 0.74 10.62
CA VAL A 110 -7.71 1.20 10.16
C VAL A 110 -8.82 0.28 10.68
N GLU A 111 -8.61 -1.04 10.65
CA GLU A 111 -9.57 -2.00 11.20
C GLU A 111 -9.75 -1.86 12.71
N LYS A 112 -8.67 -1.54 13.44
CA LYS A 112 -8.75 -1.27 14.88
C LYS A 112 -9.58 -0.02 15.17
N GLU A 113 -9.29 1.10 14.50
CA GLU A 113 -10.04 2.36 14.66
C GLU A 113 -11.52 2.18 14.31
N ARG A 114 -11.80 1.43 13.24
CA ARG A 114 -13.16 1.09 12.84
C ARG A 114 -13.88 0.30 13.92
N ARG A 115 -13.21 -0.71 14.49
CA ARG A 115 -13.77 -1.55 15.56
C ARG A 115 -14.04 -0.73 16.82
N GLU A 116 -13.10 0.10 17.26
CA GLU A 116 -13.29 0.97 18.43
C GLU A 116 -14.47 1.93 18.22
N ARG A 117 -14.64 2.45 17.01
CA ARG A 117 -15.80 3.27 16.65
C ARG A 117 -17.12 2.49 16.69
N GLU A 118 -17.14 1.28 16.15
CA GLU A 118 -18.32 0.40 16.18
C GLU A 118 -18.68 0.01 17.63
N GLU A 119 -17.69 -0.32 18.46
CA GLU A 119 -17.86 -0.61 19.89
C GLU A 119 -18.42 0.60 20.64
N TYR A 120 -17.90 1.81 20.38
CA TYR A 120 -18.43 3.05 20.95
C TYR A 120 -19.89 3.30 20.52
N CYS A 121 -20.21 3.12 19.24
CA CYS A 121 -21.59 3.26 18.76
C CYS A 121 -22.54 2.26 19.42
N ASN A 122 -22.14 1.00 19.52
CA ASN A 122 -22.93 -0.04 20.19
C ASN A 122 -23.12 0.25 21.69
N TYR A 123 -22.08 0.79 22.35
CA TYR A 123 -22.16 1.23 23.73
C TYR A 123 -23.19 2.35 23.91
N VAL A 124 -23.14 3.39 23.07
CA VAL A 124 -24.12 4.49 23.09
C VAL A 124 -25.53 3.97 22.80
N GLU A 125 -25.70 3.04 21.86
CA GLU A 125 -26.99 2.44 21.55
C GLU A 125 -27.57 1.69 22.77
N SER A 126 -26.76 0.84 23.42
CA SER A 126 -27.16 0.14 24.65
C SER A 126 -27.58 1.13 25.74
N TRP A 127 -26.79 2.18 25.94
CA TRP A 127 -27.10 3.23 26.91
C TRP A 127 -28.44 3.94 26.61
N ILE A 128 -28.73 4.26 25.34
CA ILE A 128 -30.02 4.83 24.93
C ILE A 128 -31.18 3.89 25.25
N HIS A 129 -31.01 2.58 25.04
CA HIS A 129 -32.03 1.59 25.40
C HIS A 129 -32.25 1.52 26.91
N GLU A 130 -31.17 1.55 27.68
CA GLU A 130 -31.22 1.52 29.14
C GLU A 130 -31.93 2.77 29.69
N ILE A 131 -31.60 3.96 29.21
CA ILE A 131 -32.19 5.22 29.73
C ILE A 131 -33.67 5.39 29.38
N LYS A 132 -34.15 4.78 28.29
CA LYS A 132 -35.59 4.78 27.96
C LYS A 132 -36.43 4.05 29.00
N THR A 133 -35.88 3.05 29.69
CA THR A 133 -36.60 2.22 30.66
C THR A 133 -37.07 3.00 31.89
N PRO A 134 -36.20 3.69 32.67
CA PRO A 134 -36.63 4.52 33.80
C PRO A 134 -37.49 5.69 33.34
N LEU A 135 -37.25 6.27 32.15
CA LEU A 135 -38.11 7.32 31.59
C LEU A 135 -39.55 6.81 31.35
N THR A 136 -39.70 5.61 30.78
CA THR A 136 -41.02 4.99 30.58
C THR A 136 -41.67 4.66 31.92
N ALA A 137 -40.90 4.18 32.89
CA ALA A 137 -41.39 3.96 34.26
C ALA A 137 -41.88 5.25 34.91
N CYS A 138 -41.16 6.36 34.76
CA CYS A 138 -41.59 7.70 35.19
C CYS A 138 -42.94 8.10 34.56
N SER A 139 -43.10 7.92 33.25
CA SER A 139 -44.38 8.20 32.56
C SER A 139 -45.53 7.35 33.11
N LEU A 140 -45.29 6.06 33.37
CA LEU A 140 -46.29 5.15 33.96
C LEU A 140 -46.65 5.56 35.40
N ILE A 141 -45.67 5.92 36.23
CA ILE A 141 -45.90 6.40 37.60
C ILE A 141 -46.76 7.67 37.60
N LEU A 142 -46.47 8.61 36.70
CA LEU A 142 -47.24 9.84 36.54
C LEU A 142 -48.69 9.55 36.12
N SER A 143 -48.91 8.59 35.21
CA SER A 143 -50.26 8.18 34.81
C SER A 143 -51.07 7.48 35.92
N ASN A 144 -50.39 6.82 36.88
CA ASN A 144 -51.01 6.07 37.98
C ASN A 144 -51.12 6.87 39.29
N GLY A 145 -51.31 8.19 39.21
CA GLY A 145 -51.54 9.04 40.39
C GLY A 145 -50.26 9.64 41.01
N GLY A 146 -49.10 9.44 40.39
CA GLY A 146 -47.91 10.28 40.65
C GLY A 146 -47.24 10.07 42.00
N ASP A 147 -46.91 8.82 42.37
CA ASP A 147 -46.12 8.52 43.56
C ASP A 147 -44.72 9.18 43.50
N LYS A 148 -44.55 10.24 44.29
CA LYS A 148 -43.30 11.04 44.35
C LYS A 148 -42.09 10.22 44.75
N GLY A 149 -42.25 9.19 45.60
CA GLY A 149 -41.15 8.35 46.08
C GLY A 149 -40.59 7.49 44.95
N LYS A 150 -41.48 6.81 44.21
CA LYS A 150 -41.12 5.99 43.05
C LYS A 150 -40.56 6.84 41.90
N LEU A 151 -41.18 8.00 41.65
CA LEU A 151 -40.70 8.93 40.62
C LEU A 151 -39.27 9.40 40.91
N LYS A 152 -38.96 9.76 42.16
CA LYS A 152 -37.60 10.16 42.57
C LYS A 152 -36.58 9.02 42.42
N ALA A 153 -36.99 7.77 42.68
CA ALA A 153 -36.12 6.61 42.51
C ALA A 153 -35.76 6.36 41.04
N GLU A 154 -36.74 6.39 40.13
CA GLU A 154 -36.48 6.22 38.69
C GLU A 154 -35.72 7.40 38.08
N LEU A 155 -35.98 8.64 38.52
CA LEU A 155 -35.18 9.80 38.14
C LEU A 155 -33.71 9.64 38.57
N LYS A 156 -33.46 9.20 39.81
CA LYS A 156 -32.10 8.91 40.28
C LYS A 156 -31.44 7.78 39.46
N ARG A 157 -32.21 6.79 39.05
CA ARG A 157 -31.72 5.72 38.18
C ARG A 157 -31.33 6.23 36.79
N ALA A 158 -32.13 7.10 36.20
CA ALA A 158 -31.80 7.77 34.94
C ALA A 158 -30.56 8.67 35.07
N ASP A 159 -30.45 9.41 36.19
CA ASP A 159 -29.32 10.30 36.49
C ASP A 159 -28.00 9.52 36.61
N ASN A 160 -28.02 8.39 37.32
CA ASN A 160 -26.86 7.48 37.40
C ASN A 160 -26.47 6.91 36.02
N LEU A 161 -27.44 6.59 35.16
CA LEU A 161 -27.15 6.15 33.79
C LEU A 161 -26.49 7.26 32.97
N THR A 162 -26.93 8.52 33.10
CA THR A 162 -26.26 9.67 32.47
C THR A 162 -24.85 9.92 33.00
N GLU A 163 -24.58 9.70 34.29
CA GLU A 163 -23.22 9.78 34.82
C GLU A 163 -22.30 8.73 34.20
N ASN A 164 -22.79 7.49 34.01
CA ASN A 164 -21.99 6.39 33.46
C ASN A 164 -21.52 6.60 32.02
N ILE A 165 -22.23 7.37 31.18
CA ILE A 165 -21.81 7.63 29.78
C ILE A 165 -20.83 8.80 29.64
N LEU A 166 -20.70 9.63 30.69
CA LEU A 166 -19.78 10.77 30.70
C LEU A 166 -18.32 10.36 30.99
N TYR A 167 -18.09 9.10 31.36
CA TYR A 167 -16.79 8.49 31.67
C TYR A 167 -16.44 7.40 30.67
#